data_AF-A0A7V9LWQ1-F1
#
_entry.id   AF-A0A7V9LWQ1-F1
#
_cell.length_a   1.000
_cell.length_b   1.000
_cell.length_c   1.000
_cell.angle_alpha   90.00
_cell.angle_beta   90.00
_cell.angle_gamma   90.00
#
_symmetry.space_group_name_H-M   'P 1'
#
loop_
_entity.id
_entity.type
_entity.pdbx_description
1 polymer ?
#
loop_
_entity_poly.entity_id
_entity_poly.type
_entity_poly.pdbx_seq_one_letter_code
_entity_poly.pdbx_strand_id
1 'polypeptide(L)'
;MSLDHLLREGLDRAATAAPATDVEGSLTRVHLRRRRRLRVRQGGLSLAVAILVACLLVGTPVVLEELREPRDVVADVPRDPQGLDGVYAVEVGNSALAEQHGMAGHWVIELGRDGHIRLEPPEAFQGWSAGIAYGVAENEMRVVALSNDPVCAESPGSTPTGIYRWTAVADELLFTPVSETCAARQLLFAGQPWVEQP
;
A
#
# COMPACT_ATOMS: atom_id res chain seq x y z
N MET A 1 -39.61 -78.98 -38.14
CA MET A 1 -39.22 -77.62 -38.60
C MET A 1 -37.70 -77.52 -38.50
N SER A 2 -37.01 -77.06 -39.56
CA SER A 2 -35.55 -76.95 -39.52
C SER A 2 -35.10 -75.66 -38.84
N LEU A 3 -33.94 -75.73 -38.19
CA LEU A 3 -33.35 -74.65 -37.41
C LEU A 3 -33.03 -73.42 -38.30
N ASP A 4 -32.76 -73.65 -39.58
CA ASP A 4 -32.57 -72.59 -40.58
C ASP A 4 -33.82 -71.74 -40.82
N HIS A 5 -35.02 -72.33 -40.71
CA HIS A 5 -36.26 -71.57 -40.87
C HIS A 5 -36.47 -70.63 -39.68
N LEU A 6 -36.17 -71.09 -38.46
CA LEU A 6 -36.28 -70.27 -37.24
C LEU A 6 -35.23 -69.15 -37.22
N LEU A 7 -34.04 -69.40 -37.76
CA LEU A 7 -33.01 -68.38 -37.89
C LEU A 7 -33.37 -67.31 -38.93
N ARG A 8 -33.86 -67.70 -40.11
CA ARG A 8 -34.32 -66.73 -41.13
C ARG A 8 -35.49 -65.89 -40.62
N GLU A 9 -36.45 -66.53 -40.00
CA GLU A 9 -37.66 -65.85 -39.51
C GLU A 9 -37.36 -64.96 -38.29
N GLY A 10 -36.37 -65.32 -37.46
CA GLY A 10 -35.85 -64.47 -36.40
C GLY A 10 -35.09 -63.24 -36.92
N LEU A 11 -34.29 -63.40 -37.99
CA LEU A 11 -33.53 -62.32 -38.61
C LEU A 11 -34.44 -61.30 -39.32
N ASP A 12 -35.45 -61.76 -40.08
CA ASP A 12 -36.40 -60.87 -40.75
C ASP A 12 -37.22 -60.05 -39.75
N ARG A 13 -37.58 -60.67 -38.63
CA ARG A 13 -38.33 -60.02 -37.55
C ARG A 13 -37.46 -59.01 -36.78
N ALA A 14 -36.16 -59.27 -36.62
CA ALA A 14 -35.22 -58.33 -36.01
C ALA A 14 -34.89 -57.14 -36.94
N ALA A 15 -34.78 -57.38 -38.25
CA ALA A 15 -34.53 -56.33 -39.25
C ALA A 15 -35.72 -55.37 -39.41
N THR A 16 -36.95 -55.87 -39.28
CA THR A 16 -38.18 -55.06 -39.34
C THR A 16 -38.54 -54.38 -38.02
N ALA A 17 -38.08 -54.90 -36.88
CA ALA A 17 -38.30 -54.30 -35.56
C ALA A 17 -37.29 -53.20 -35.19
N ALA A 18 -36.18 -53.08 -35.91
CA ALA A 18 -35.20 -52.01 -35.68
C ALA A 18 -35.71 -50.70 -36.30
N PRO A 19 -36.05 -49.67 -35.50
CA PRO A 19 -36.39 -48.36 -36.05
C PRO A 19 -35.17 -47.83 -36.81
N ALA A 20 -35.39 -47.37 -38.06
CA ALA A 20 -34.38 -46.73 -38.90
C ALA A 20 -33.67 -45.65 -38.06
N THR A 21 -32.47 -45.97 -37.61
CA THR A 21 -31.74 -45.10 -36.70
C THR A 21 -31.27 -43.95 -37.57
N ASP A 22 -31.80 -42.75 -37.32
CA ASP A 22 -31.47 -41.54 -38.09
C ASP A 22 -30.02 -41.13 -37.78
N VAL A 23 -29.07 -41.83 -38.39
CA VAL A 23 -27.64 -41.63 -38.23
C VAL A 23 -27.25 -40.26 -38.78
N GLU A 24 -27.80 -39.85 -39.92
CA GLU A 24 -27.64 -38.52 -40.50
C GLU A 24 -28.09 -37.41 -39.55
N GLY A 25 -29.28 -37.51 -38.94
CA GLY A 25 -29.78 -36.53 -37.98
C GLY A 25 -28.98 -36.51 -36.68
N SER A 26 -28.42 -37.65 -36.27
CA SER A 26 -27.53 -37.78 -35.10
C SER A 26 -26.18 -37.11 -35.34
N LEU A 27 -25.58 -37.34 -36.52
CA LEU A 27 -24.32 -36.70 -36.94
C LEU A 27 -24.49 -35.19 -37.09
N THR A 28 -25.59 -34.75 -37.69
CA THR A 28 -25.89 -33.31 -37.87
C THR A 28 -26.00 -32.59 -36.53
N ARG A 29 -26.64 -33.21 -35.52
CA ARG A 29 -26.73 -32.66 -34.15
C ARG A 29 -25.36 -32.58 -33.46
N VAL A 30 -24.47 -33.56 -33.69
CA VAL A 30 -23.09 -33.54 -33.13
C VAL A 30 -22.24 -32.46 -33.80
N HIS A 31 -22.33 -32.31 -35.13
CA HIS A 31 -21.62 -31.26 -35.87
C HIS A 31 -22.06 -29.84 -35.46
N LEU A 32 -23.36 -29.61 -35.26
CA LEU A 32 -23.88 -28.33 -34.78
C LEU A 32 -23.43 -28.01 -33.35
N ARG A 33 -23.41 -29.00 -32.45
CA ARG A 33 -22.90 -28.82 -31.07
C ARG A 33 -21.40 -28.50 -31.05
N ARG A 34 -20.59 -29.11 -31.92
CA ARG A 34 -19.15 -28.84 -32.02
C ARG A 34 -18.87 -27.43 -32.56
N ARG A 35 -19.59 -26.98 -33.60
CA ARG A 35 -19.48 -25.61 -34.14
C ARG A 35 -19.91 -24.55 -33.13
N ARG A 36 -20.97 -24.81 -32.34
CA ARG A 36 -21.42 -23.88 -31.29
C ARG A 36 -20.41 -23.77 -30.15
N ARG A 37 -19.79 -24.88 -29.72
CA ARG A 37 -18.70 -24.87 -28.73
C ARG A 37 -17.47 -24.12 -29.21
N LEU A 38 -17.10 -24.24 -30.48
CA LEU A 38 -15.97 -23.49 -31.05
C LEU A 38 -16.26 -21.99 -31.14
N ARG A 39 -17.47 -21.58 -31.54
CA ARG A 39 -17.87 -20.16 -31.54
C ARG A 39 -17.94 -19.56 -30.14
N VAL A 40 -18.43 -20.31 -29.14
CA VAL A 40 -18.43 -19.86 -27.73
C VAL A 40 -17.00 -19.77 -27.18
N ARG A 41 -16.10 -20.69 -27.55
CA ARG A 41 -14.67 -20.59 -27.18
C ARG A 41 -13.96 -19.43 -27.86
N GLN A 42 -14.21 -19.19 -29.16
CA GLN A 42 -13.60 -18.08 -29.90
C GLN A 42 -14.17 -16.72 -29.45
N GLY A 43 -15.46 -16.62 -29.16
CA GLY A 43 -16.08 -15.40 -28.60
C GLY A 43 -15.66 -15.11 -27.16
N GLY A 44 -15.44 -16.15 -26.35
CA GLY A 44 -14.94 -16.03 -24.97
C GLY A 44 -13.48 -15.59 -24.91
N LEU A 45 -12.64 -16.04 -25.85
CA LEU A 45 -11.24 -15.60 -25.96
C LEU A 45 -11.13 -14.13 -26.40
N SER A 46 -11.96 -13.67 -27.35
CA SER A 46 -11.95 -12.25 -27.74
C SER A 46 -12.47 -11.33 -26.64
N LEU A 47 -13.45 -11.77 -25.84
CA LEU A 47 -13.93 -11.00 -24.70
C LEU A 47 -12.89 -10.97 -23.56
N ALA A 48 -12.21 -12.08 -23.28
CA ALA A 48 -11.17 -12.14 -22.27
C ALA A 48 -9.97 -11.25 -22.65
N VAL A 49 -9.53 -11.25 -23.92
CA VAL A 49 -8.45 -10.37 -24.40
C VAL A 49 -8.90 -8.90 -24.39
N ALA A 50 -10.14 -8.60 -24.78
CA ALA A 50 -10.67 -7.23 -24.71
C ALA A 50 -10.78 -6.72 -23.26
N ILE A 51 -11.18 -7.56 -22.31
CA ILE A 51 -11.20 -7.23 -20.87
C ILE A 51 -9.77 -7.05 -20.37
N LEU A 52 -8.81 -7.89 -20.78
CA LEU A 52 -7.41 -7.77 -20.35
C LEU A 52 -6.75 -6.50 -20.90
N VAL A 53 -7.04 -6.13 -22.15
CA VAL A 53 -6.59 -4.87 -22.78
C VAL A 53 -7.32 -3.66 -22.17
N ALA A 54 -8.60 -3.77 -21.82
CA ALA A 54 -9.33 -2.73 -21.10
C ALA A 54 -8.81 -2.57 -19.65
N CYS A 55 -8.50 -3.65 -18.94
CA CYS A 55 -7.83 -3.61 -17.64
C CYS A 55 -6.41 -3.04 -17.74
N LEU A 56 -5.69 -3.30 -18.84
CA LEU A 56 -4.36 -2.72 -19.10
C LEU A 56 -4.41 -1.27 -19.58
N LEU A 57 -5.49 -0.78 -20.20
CA LEU A 57 -5.62 0.62 -20.63
C LEU A 57 -6.33 1.51 -19.61
N VAL A 58 -7.23 0.93 -18.79
CA VAL A 58 -7.98 1.64 -17.74
C VAL A 58 -7.34 1.46 -16.37
N GLY A 59 -6.57 0.38 -16.13
CA GLY A 59 -5.88 0.12 -14.86
C GLY A 59 -4.46 0.69 -14.76
N THR A 60 -3.88 1.19 -15.84
CA THR A 60 -2.50 1.72 -15.84
C THR A 60 -2.28 3.11 -15.26
N PRO A 61 -3.26 4.00 -15.03
CA PRO A 61 -2.95 5.20 -14.25
C PRO A 61 -3.13 4.99 -12.74
N VAL A 62 -3.55 3.80 -12.25
CA VAL A 62 -3.80 3.60 -10.81
C VAL A 62 -2.76 2.67 -10.16
N VAL A 63 -2.23 1.67 -10.87
CA VAL A 63 -1.26 0.72 -10.28
C VAL A 63 0.21 1.07 -10.59
N LEU A 64 0.46 1.95 -11.58
CA LEU A 64 1.80 2.53 -11.79
C LEU A 64 2.12 3.69 -10.83
N GLU A 65 1.13 4.16 -10.05
CA GLU A 65 1.34 5.10 -8.95
C GLU A 65 1.98 4.41 -7.72
N GLU A 66 1.77 3.10 -7.53
CA GLU A 66 2.29 2.34 -6.37
C GLU A 66 3.71 1.77 -6.56
N LEU A 67 4.20 1.68 -7.80
CA LEU A 67 5.58 1.27 -8.12
C LEU A 67 6.51 2.44 -8.46
N ARG A 68 5.96 3.64 -8.48
CA ARG A 68 6.74 4.87 -8.46
C ARG A 68 6.89 5.20 -7.00
N GLU A 69 7.93 4.71 -6.33
CA GLU A 69 8.44 5.41 -5.15
C GLU A 69 8.56 6.88 -5.56
N PRO A 70 7.72 7.80 -5.04
CA PRO A 70 8.29 9.09 -4.80
C PRO A 70 9.26 8.80 -3.66
N ARG A 71 10.54 9.07 -3.88
CA ARG A 71 11.20 9.84 -2.84
C ARG A 71 10.21 10.97 -2.56
N ASP A 72 9.49 10.90 -1.45
CA ASP A 72 8.86 12.05 -0.83
C ASP A 72 10.01 12.96 -0.39
N VAL A 73 10.72 13.51 -1.38
CA VAL A 73 11.22 14.87 -1.29
C VAL A 73 9.94 15.64 -1.11
N VAL A 74 9.67 16.02 0.14
CA VAL A 74 8.56 16.87 0.55
C VAL A 74 8.46 18.01 -0.47
N ALA A 75 7.60 17.85 -1.46
CA ALA A 75 7.50 18.74 -2.60
C ALA A 75 6.34 19.69 -2.35
N ASP A 76 6.52 20.53 -1.35
CA ASP A 76 6.24 21.97 -1.39
C ASP A 76 6.91 22.56 -0.14
N VAL A 77 8.21 22.87 -0.24
CA VAL A 77 8.93 23.60 0.81
C VAL A 77 8.89 25.07 0.39
N PRO A 78 8.05 25.91 1.00
CA PRO A 78 8.26 27.35 1.03
C PRO A 78 9.72 27.63 1.36
N ARG A 79 10.42 28.20 0.38
CA ARG A 79 11.79 28.65 0.53
C ARG A 79 11.77 29.75 1.58
N ASP A 80 12.43 29.48 2.69
CA ASP A 80 12.70 30.37 3.82
C ASP A 80 11.82 30.13 5.07
N PRO A 81 12.03 29.01 5.79
CA PRO A 81 11.59 28.89 7.17
C PRO A 81 12.48 29.80 8.04
N GLN A 82 12.33 31.12 7.93
CA GLN A 82 13.12 32.06 8.70
C GLN A 82 12.96 31.77 10.20
N GLY A 83 14.03 31.29 10.84
CA GLY A 83 14.11 31.10 12.30
C GLY A 83 13.78 29.71 12.82
N LEU A 84 13.56 28.71 11.95
CA LEU A 84 13.46 27.31 12.36
C LEU A 84 14.76 26.53 12.09
N ASP A 85 15.64 27.05 11.22
CA ASP A 85 16.93 26.42 10.95
C ASP A 85 17.88 26.57 12.13
N GLY A 86 18.55 25.49 12.50
CA GLY A 86 19.44 25.47 13.65
C GLY A 86 19.65 24.09 14.23
N VAL A 87 20.43 24.05 15.31
CA VAL A 87 20.62 22.85 16.13
C VAL A 87 19.93 23.09 17.45
N TYR A 88 19.05 22.19 17.85
CA TYR A 88 18.33 22.28 19.11
C TYR A 88 18.46 20.97 19.87
N ALA A 89 18.35 21.05 21.19
CA ALA A 89 18.38 19.87 22.05
C ALA A 89 17.19 19.84 23.01
N VAL A 90 16.78 18.64 23.38
CA VAL A 90 15.72 18.43 24.38
C VAL A 90 16.10 17.26 25.29
N GLU A 91 15.69 17.35 26.55
CA GLU A 91 15.80 16.26 27.50
C GLU A 91 14.44 15.55 27.60
N VAL A 92 14.36 14.32 27.10
CA VAL A 92 13.16 13.50 27.22
C VAL A 92 13.20 12.79 28.57
N GLY A 93 12.26 13.16 29.45
CA GLY A 93 12.16 12.57 30.78
C GLY A 93 11.74 11.09 30.79
N ASN A 94 11.93 10.45 31.93
CA ASN A 94 11.51 9.06 32.15
C ASN A 94 9.99 8.94 32.15
N SER A 95 9.48 8.07 31.28
CA SER A 95 8.09 7.62 31.24
C SER A 95 8.07 6.15 30.83
N ALA A 96 6.96 5.44 31.07
CA ALA A 96 6.86 4.03 30.67
C ALA A 96 7.14 3.84 29.16
N LEU A 97 6.67 4.77 28.31
CA LEU A 97 6.96 4.76 26.88
C LEU A 97 8.44 5.05 26.59
N ALA A 98 9.02 6.05 27.28
CA ALA A 98 10.42 6.42 27.08
C ALA A 98 11.37 5.29 27.49
N GLU A 99 11.12 4.63 28.61
CA GLU A 99 11.93 3.52 29.12
C GLU A 99 11.80 2.29 28.22
N GLN A 100 10.58 1.94 27.81
CA GLN A 100 10.31 0.77 26.96
C GLN A 100 11.04 0.85 25.62
N HIS A 101 11.19 2.05 25.07
CA HIS A 101 11.78 2.28 23.74
C HIS A 101 13.17 2.94 23.78
N GLY A 102 13.76 3.12 24.97
CA GLY A 102 15.06 3.77 25.13
C GLY A 102 15.07 5.24 24.68
N MET A 103 13.93 5.93 24.71
CA MET A 103 13.81 7.33 24.30
C MET A 103 14.18 8.32 25.40
N ALA A 104 14.33 7.87 26.65
CA ALA A 104 14.72 8.77 27.72
C ALA A 104 16.17 9.24 27.55
N GLY A 105 16.41 10.53 27.74
CA GLY A 105 17.73 11.14 27.66
C GLY A 105 17.80 12.33 26.69
N HIS A 106 19.04 12.66 26.33
CA HIS A 106 19.37 13.80 25.50
C HIS A 106 19.13 13.52 24.02
N TRP A 107 18.32 14.35 23.37
CA TRP A 107 18.09 14.33 21.93
C TRP A 107 18.60 15.62 21.31
N VAL A 108 19.20 15.51 20.13
CA VAL A 108 19.59 16.67 19.32
C VAL A 108 18.90 16.60 17.97
N ILE A 109 18.36 17.72 17.53
CA ILE A 109 17.76 17.89 16.21
C ILE A 109 18.51 19.00 15.47
N GLU A 110 18.88 18.72 14.23
CA GLU A 110 19.39 19.72 13.30
C GLU A 110 18.37 19.89 12.18
N LEU A 111 17.90 21.14 12.03
CA LEU A 111 16.90 21.56 11.06
C LEU A 111 17.61 22.35 9.96
N GLY A 112 17.71 21.75 8.78
CA GLY A 112 18.35 22.33 7.62
C GLY A 112 17.43 23.26 6.83
N ARG A 113 17.99 24.35 6.29
CA ARG A 113 17.25 25.33 5.47
C ARG A 113 16.57 24.76 4.22
N ASP A 114 17.03 23.61 3.75
CA ASP A 114 16.51 22.84 2.63
C ASP A 114 15.38 21.87 3.03
N GLY A 115 14.94 21.89 4.29
CA GLY A 115 13.87 21.04 4.80
C GLY A 115 14.36 19.66 5.26
N HIS A 116 15.66 19.43 5.44
CA HIS A 116 16.14 18.19 6.07
C HIS A 116 16.11 18.28 7.60
N ILE A 117 15.84 17.15 8.25
CA ILE A 117 16.03 16.95 9.68
C ILE A 117 17.08 15.86 9.87
N ARG A 118 18.09 16.15 10.69
CA ARG A 118 18.94 15.12 11.30
C ARG A 118 18.57 15.02 12.78
N LEU A 119 18.25 13.81 13.21
CA LEU A 119 17.87 13.53 14.60
C LEU A 119 18.91 12.59 15.21
N GLU A 120 19.52 13.05 16.29
CA GLU A 120 20.52 12.32 17.06
C GLU A 120 19.87 11.85 18.37
N PRO A 121 19.63 10.54 18.51
CA PRO A 121 18.97 9.98 19.68
C PRO A 121 19.97 9.70 20.82
N PRO A 122 19.50 9.47 22.05
CA PRO A 122 20.33 8.96 23.13
C PRO A 122 20.83 7.54 22.82
N GLU A 123 21.96 7.14 23.42
CA GLU A 123 22.60 5.83 23.17
C GLU A 123 21.69 4.62 23.42
N ALA A 124 20.75 4.76 24.36
CA ALA A 124 19.80 3.70 24.68
C ALA A 124 18.75 3.45 23.59
N PHE A 125 18.53 4.41 22.70
CA PHE A 125 17.53 4.31 21.64
C PHE A 125 18.01 3.36 20.54
N GLN A 126 17.28 2.27 20.31
CA GLN A 126 17.63 1.26 19.31
C GLN A 126 16.90 1.47 17.97
N GLY A 127 16.21 2.59 17.82
CA GLY A 127 15.35 2.88 16.69
C GLY A 127 16.02 3.62 15.53
N TRP A 128 15.26 3.88 14.47
CA TRP A 128 15.74 4.61 13.29
C TRP A 128 15.44 6.11 13.37
N SER A 129 16.46 6.96 13.21
CA SER A 129 16.35 8.43 13.30
C SER A 129 16.74 9.20 12.03
N ALA A 130 17.06 8.53 10.92
CA ALA A 130 17.61 9.17 9.72
C ALA A 130 16.57 9.46 8.61
N GLY A 131 16.84 10.48 7.79
CA GLY A 131 16.11 10.73 6.53
C GLY A 131 14.76 11.40 6.71
N ILE A 132 14.68 12.34 7.65
CA ILE A 132 13.43 12.99 8.01
C ILE A 132 13.37 14.30 7.24
N ALA A 133 12.30 14.53 6.49
CA ALA A 133 12.05 15.78 5.80
C ALA A 133 10.97 16.58 6.54
N TYR A 134 11.09 17.90 6.52
CA TYR A 134 10.05 18.81 6.95
C TYR A 134 9.70 19.81 5.87
N GLY A 135 8.40 20.09 5.76
CA GLY A 135 7.87 21.21 5.00
C GLY A 135 7.29 22.21 5.98
N VAL A 136 7.56 23.49 5.77
CA VAL A 136 6.93 24.58 6.53
C VAL A 136 5.94 25.28 5.63
N ALA A 137 4.65 25.09 5.86
CA ALA A 137 3.63 25.95 5.28
C ALA A 137 3.09 26.86 6.39
N GLU A 138 3.26 28.17 6.23
CA GLU A 138 2.95 29.16 7.27
C GLU A 138 3.74 28.87 8.56
N ASN A 139 3.09 28.28 9.56
CA ASN A 139 3.67 27.91 10.86
C ASN A 139 3.51 26.41 11.16
N GLU A 140 3.22 25.58 10.16
CA GLU A 140 3.04 24.14 10.33
C GLU A 140 4.23 23.37 9.77
N MET A 141 4.82 22.53 10.61
CA MET A 141 5.89 21.60 10.29
C MET A 141 5.31 20.19 10.14
N ARG A 142 5.50 19.60 8.95
CA ARG A 142 5.28 18.16 8.76
C ARG A 142 6.54 17.39 9.14
N VAL A 143 6.40 16.33 9.93
CA VAL A 143 7.51 15.51 10.41
C VAL A 143 7.27 14.05 10.03
N VAL A 144 8.28 13.37 9.48
CA VAL A 144 8.25 11.92 9.17
C VAL A 144 9.15 11.09 10.08
N ALA A 145 9.62 11.70 11.17
CA ALA A 145 10.45 11.06 12.20
C ALA A 145 9.78 9.81 12.77
N LEU A 146 10.58 8.77 12.97
CA LEU A 146 10.14 7.49 13.54
C LEU A 146 9.05 6.77 12.72
N SER A 147 8.75 7.21 11.49
CA SER A 147 7.68 6.66 10.66
C SER A 147 7.84 5.16 10.37
N ASN A 148 9.08 4.71 10.18
CA ASN A 148 9.44 3.31 9.96
C ASN A 148 9.86 2.58 11.25
N ASP A 149 9.91 3.30 12.38
CA ASP A 149 10.25 2.70 13.66
C ASP A 149 9.01 2.00 14.23
N PRO A 150 9.12 0.77 14.77
CA PRO A 150 7.98 0.04 15.35
C PRO A 150 7.19 0.87 16.37
N VAL A 151 7.83 1.80 17.09
CA VAL A 151 7.16 2.66 18.08
C VAL A 151 6.04 3.52 17.48
N CYS A 152 6.17 3.94 16.21
CA CYS A 152 5.09 4.63 15.50
C CYS A 152 4.44 3.76 14.42
N ALA A 153 5.17 2.88 13.73
CA ALA A 153 4.66 2.09 12.62
C ALA A 153 3.62 1.04 13.05
N GLU A 154 3.81 0.44 14.24
CA GLU A 154 2.93 -0.61 14.76
C GLU A 154 1.89 -0.08 15.76
N SER A 155 1.98 1.20 16.13
CA SER A 155 1.05 1.82 17.07
C SER A 155 -0.35 1.96 16.45
N PRO A 156 -1.41 1.43 17.09
CA PRO A 156 -2.77 1.53 16.56
C PRO A 156 -3.21 2.99 16.34
N GLY A 157 -3.70 3.31 15.13
CA GLY A 157 -4.16 4.65 14.77
C GLY A 157 -3.05 5.68 14.52
N SER A 158 -1.78 5.25 14.57
CA SER A 158 -0.64 6.08 14.21
C SER A 158 -0.59 6.35 12.71
N THR A 159 -0.29 7.59 12.32
CA THR A 159 -0.03 7.98 10.93
C THR A 159 1.48 8.00 10.66
N PRO A 160 1.94 7.76 9.41
CA PRO A 160 3.37 7.85 9.09
C PRO A 160 3.97 9.25 9.29
N THR A 161 3.13 10.29 9.24
CA THR A 161 3.56 11.68 9.37
C THR A 161 2.83 12.40 10.51
N GLY A 162 3.52 13.34 11.14
CA GLY A 162 3.02 14.24 12.16
C GLY A 162 2.93 15.66 11.63
N ILE A 163 1.97 16.44 12.12
CA ILE A 163 1.86 17.87 11.82
C ILE A 163 1.87 18.63 13.14
N TYR A 164 2.79 19.58 13.23
CA TYR A 164 2.98 20.42 14.41
C TYR A 164 2.92 21.89 14.00
N ARG A 165 2.33 22.73 14.84
CA ARG A 165 2.65 24.16 14.84
C ARG A 165 3.94 24.38 15.59
N TRP A 166 4.74 25.34 15.14
CA TRP A 166 5.96 25.70 15.83
C TRP A 166 5.98 27.18 16.19
N THR A 167 6.65 27.48 17.30
CA THR A 167 6.95 28.85 17.73
C THR A 167 8.36 28.90 18.27
N ALA A 168 9.16 29.85 17.80
CA ALA A 168 10.47 30.15 18.35
C ALA A 168 10.38 31.37 19.27
N VAL A 169 10.87 31.25 20.51
CA VAL A 169 10.93 32.33 21.49
C VAL A 169 12.31 32.33 22.12
N ALA A 170 13.09 33.41 21.91
CA ALA A 170 14.48 33.48 22.33
C ALA A 170 15.29 32.29 21.77
N ASP A 171 15.84 31.46 22.64
CA ASP A 171 16.61 30.24 22.37
C ASP A 171 15.76 28.96 22.47
N GLU A 172 14.43 29.06 22.55
CA GLU A 172 13.54 27.92 22.64
C GLU A 172 12.65 27.76 21.41
N LEU A 173 12.51 26.51 20.97
CA LEU A 173 11.61 26.07 19.92
C LEU A 173 10.54 25.14 20.51
N LEU A 174 9.28 25.55 20.40
CA LEU A 174 8.14 24.79 20.91
C LEU A 174 7.32 24.22 19.77
N PHE A 175 7.02 22.93 19.84
CA PHE A 175 6.11 22.26 18.92
C PHE A 175 4.77 21.95 19.60
N THR A 176 3.68 22.35 18.95
CA THR A 176 2.31 22.05 19.38
C THR A 176 1.67 21.09 18.38
N PRO A 177 1.20 19.91 18.78
CA PRO A 177 0.56 18.96 17.87
C PRO A 177 -0.70 19.55 17.21
N VAL A 178 -0.79 19.46 15.88
CA VAL A 178 -2.01 19.75 15.11
C VAL A 178 -2.67 18.43 14.69
N SER A 179 -1.89 17.54 14.10
CA SER A 179 -2.31 16.20 13.68
C SER A 179 -1.16 15.23 13.90
N GLU A 180 -1.06 14.71 15.10
CA GLU A 180 -0.05 13.73 15.50
C GLU A 180 -0.71 12.67 16.38
N THR A 181 -0.67 11.40 15.97
CA THR A 181 -1.30 10.30 16.69
C THR A 181 -0.28 9.30 17.26
N CYS A 182 0.99 9.38 16.87
CA CYS A 182 2.06 8.57 17.47
C CYS A 182 2.50 9.19 18.81
N ALA A 183 2.26 8.47 19.90
CA ALA A 183 2.63 8.91 21.25
C ALA A 183 4.14 9.18 21.40
N ALA A 184 5.00 8.40 20.75
CA ALA A 184 6.45 8.61 20.79
C ALA A 184 6.87 9.92 20.10
N ARG A 185 6.27 10.25 18.96
CA ARG A 185 6.51 11.53 18.29
C ARG A 185 5.97 12.70 19.11
N GLN A 186 4.81 12.55 19.78
CA GLN A 186 4.33 13.58 20.71
C GLN A 186 5.29 13.78 21.87
N LEU A 187 5.76 12.70 22.48
CA LEU A 187 6.72 12.74 23.59
C LEU A 187 8.01 13.45 23.19
N LEU A 188 8.55 13.14 22.00
CA LEU A 188 9.80 13.70 21.52
C LEU A 188 9.67 15.18 21.12
N PHE A 189 8.70 15.50 20.26
CA PHE A 189 8.62 16.85 19.67
C PHE A 189 7.87 17.84 20.57
N ALA A 190 6.75 17.42 21.17
CA ALA A 190 5.86 18.29 21.91
C ALA A 190 5.91 18.08 23.44
N GLY A 191 6.76 17.17 23.92
CA GLY A 191 6.88 16.87 25.34
C GLY A 191 7.50 18.02 26.13
N GLN A 192 8.51 18.69 25.56
CA GLN A 192 9.25 19.80 26.17
C GLN A 192 9.72 20.79 25.08
N PRO A 193 10.03 22.05 25.45
CA PRO A 193 10.73 22.97 24.55
C PRO A 193 12.10 22.45 24.15
N TRP A 194 12.47 22.69 22.89
CA TRP A 194 13.80 22.41 22.35
C TRP A 194 14.67 23.65 22.51
N VAL A 195 15.86 23.51 23.06
CA VAL A 195 16.78 24.63 23.35
C VAL A 195 17.85 24.71 22.28
N GLU A 196 18.00 25.87 21.65
CA GLU A 196 19.01 26.17 20.64
C GLU A 196 20.42 25.93 21.21
N GLN A 197 21.25 25.27 20.43
CA GLN A 197 22.64 24.98 20.77
C GLN A 197 23.56 26.03 20.12
N PRO A 198 24.62 26.47 20.83
CA PRO A 198 25.55 27.50 20.36
C PRO A 198 26.53 27.06 19.27
#